data_AF-A0A7R9WQ55-F1
#
_entry.id   AF-A0A7R9WQ55-F1
#
_cell.length_a   1.000
_cell.length_b   1.000
_cell.length_c   1.000
_cell.angle_alpha   90.00
_cell.angle_beta   90.00
_cell.angle_gamma   90.00
#
_symmetry.space_group_name_H-M   'P 1'
#
loop_
_entity.id
_entity.type
_entity.pdbx_description
1 polymer ?
#
loop_
_entity_poly.entity_id
_entity_poly.type
_entity_poly.pdbx_seq_one_letter_code
_entity_poly.pdbx_strand_id
1 'polypeptide(L)'
;LQLAVYFFRYDQADKIADRFAGVAKGDHSYAQLVSRLMFTGLAAAGCYRATKKRKYLRKLRRADETLEKLARDKGANCLHRSFLLEAEVKAVTKAHPSKIRDRYELAILIAKKNGCLHDAALASELAGEAFLRMGKKEMIRDYFMEAVKYYTAWGCMAKVDDIKQRRMEFLDHEKLLTLQEMAASKMQMGTVGL
;
A
#
# COMPACT_ATOMS: atom_id res chain seq x y z
N LEU A 1 -11.22 -8.11 -2.27
CA LEU A 1 -9.88 -7.90 -2.86
C LEU A 1 -9.03 -6.98 -2.00
N GLN A 2 -9.43 -5.72 -1.81
CA GLN A 2 -8.63 -4.70 -1.13
C GLN A 2 -8.27 -5.08 0.32
N LEU A 3 -9.27 -5.47 1.13
CA LEU A 3 -9.04 -5.93 2.51
C LEU A 3 -8.00 -7.06 2.59
N ALA A 4 -8.09 -8.05 1.70
CA ALA A 4 -7.11 -9.14 1.65
C ALA A 4 -5.69 -8.63 1.36
N VAL A 5 -5.53 -7.59 0.52
CA VAL A 5 -4.22 -6.96 0.28
C VAL A 5 -3.74 -6.19 1.51
N TYR A 6 -4.61 -5.40 2.15
CA TYR A 6 -4.28 -4.64 3.36
C TYR A 6 -3.74 -5.53 4.49
N PHE A 7 -4.24 -6.75 4.63
CA PHE A 7 -3.79 -7.72 5.64
C PHE A 7 -2.84 -8.79 5.09
N PHE A 8 -2.20 -8.53 3.94
CA PHE A 8 -1.21 -9.43 3.32
C PHE A 8 -1.69 -10.87 3.05
N ARG A 9 -3.01 -11.07 2.94
CA ARG A 9 -3.67 -12.33 2.53
C ARG A 9 -3.62 -12.47 1.00
N TYR A 10 -2.42 -12.49 0.42
CA TYR A 10 -2.24 -12.36 -1.02
C TYR A 10 -2.78 -13.52 -1.86
N ASP A 11 -2.75 -14.77 -1.36
CA ASP A 11 -3.38 -15.92 -2.03
C ASP A 11 -4.90 -15.71 -2.18
N GLN A 12 -5.55 -15.31 -1.08
CA GLN A 12 -6.98 -14.99 -1.09
C GLN A 12 -7.26 -13.80 -2.01
N ALA A 13 -6.43 -12.76 -1.98
CA ALA A 13 -6.54 -11.61 -2.87
C ALA A 13 -6.44 -12.03 -4.35
N ASP A 14 -5.51 -12.90 -4.71
CA ASP A 14 -5.32 -13.41 -6.08
C ASP A 14 -6.54 -14.19 -6.57
N LYS A 15 -7.06 -15.12 -5.75
CA LYS A 15 -8.30 -15.87 -6.03
C LYS A 15 -9.49 -14.94 -6.27
N ILE A 16 -9.62 -13.90 -5.44
CA ILE A 16 -10.69 -12.91 -5.59
C ILE A 16 -10.48 -12.11 -6.88
N ALA A 17 -9.26 -11.67 -7.19
CA ALA A 17 -8.95 -10.91 -8.39
C ALA A 17 -9.28 -11.69 -9.68
N ASP A 18 -9.00 -12.99 -9.72
CA ASP A 18 -9.30 -13.84 -10.87
C ASP A 18 -10.82 -14.01 -11.09
N ARG A 19 -11.62 -14.12 -10.01
CA ARG A 19 -13.09 -14.14 -10.11
C ARG A 19 -13.65 -12.84 -10.70
N PHE A 20 -13.11 -11.69 -10.29
CA PHE A 20 -13.54 -10.39 -10.81
C PHE A 20 -13.08 -10.11 -12.25
N ALA A 21 -12.04 -10.78 -12.75
CA ALA A 21 -11.62 -10.64 -14.15
C ALA A 21 -12.72 -11.10 -15.13
N GLY A 22 -13.54 -12.08 -14.74
CA GLY A 22 -14.68 -12.55 -15.54
C GLY A 22 -15.89 -11.62 -15.53
N VAL A 23 -16.02 -10.76 -14.51
CA VAL A 23 -17.13 -9.81 -14.32
C VAL A 23 -16.83 -8.47 -15.01
N ALA A 24 -15.60 -8.25 -15.47
CA ALA A 24 -15.08 -6.97 -15.95
C ALA A 24 -15.56 -6.51 -17.34
N LYS A 25 -16.58 -7.15 -17.91
CA LYS A 25 -17.16 -6.78 -19.22
C LYS A 25 -18.19 -5.65 -19.14
N GLY A 26 -18.27 -4.92 -18.03
CA GLY A 26 -19.20 -3.80 -17.84
C GLY A 26 -18.50 -2.45 -17.64
N ASP A 27 -19.29 -1.37 -17.75
CA ASP A 27 -18.87 0.03 -17.58
C ASP A 27 -18.33 0.31 -16.17
N HIS A 28 -17.04 0.04 -15.97
CA HIS A 28 -16.33 0.39 -14.75
C HIS A 28 -15.87 1.84 -14.80
N SER A 29 -16.08 2.57 -13.70
CA SER A 29 -15.52 3.92 -13.59
C SER A 29 -14.00 3.87 -13.62
N TYR A 30 -13.37 4.94 -14.10
CA TYR A 30 -11.90 5.06 -14.15
C TYR A 30 -11.25 4.79 -12.79
N ALA A 31 -11.85 5.28 -11.70
CA ALA A 31 -11.38 5.06 -10.34
C ALA A 31 -11.43 3.57 -9.94
N GLN A 32 -12.51 2.86 -10.28
CA GLN A 32 -12.63 1.43 -10.00
C GLN A 32 -11.60 0.61 -10.78
N LEU A 33 -11.37 0.96 -12.05
CA LEU A 33 -10.35 0.31 -12.88
C LEU A 33 -8.96 0.48 -12.28
N VAL A 34 -8.58 1.73 -11.94
CA VAL A 34 -7.28 2.07 -11.33
C VAL A 34 -7.08 1.32 -10.02
N SER A 35 -8.06 1.34 -9.11
CA SER A 35 -7.97 0.61 -7.85
C SER A 35 -7.84 -0.90 -8.08
N ARG A 36 -8.61 -1.47 -9.01
CA ARG A 36 -8.53 -2.90 -9.32
C ARG A 36 -7.14 -3.29 -9.84
N LEU A 37 -6.57 -2.52 -10.76
CA LEU A 37 -5.22 -2.75 -11.29
C LEU A 37 -4.18 -2.73 -10.17
N MET A 38 -4.22 -1.70 -9.32
CA MET A 38 -3.32 -1.56 -8.17
C MET A 38 -3.40 -2.80 -7.27
N PHE A 39 -4.57 -3.14 -6.74
CA PHE A 39 -4.69 -4.26 -5.79
C PHE A 39 -4.40 -5.63 -6.44
N THR A 40 -4.69 -5.79 -7.72
CA THR A 40 -4.31 -7.01 -8.47
C THR A 40 -2.78 -7.12 -8.61
N GLY A 41 -2.10 -6.02 -8.91
CA GLY A 41 -0.63 -5.94 -8.97
C GLY A 41 -0.01 -6.26 -7.61
N LEU A 42 -0.48 -5.63 -6.53
CA LEU A 42 0.01 -5.89 -5.18
C LEU A 42 -0.20 -7.35 -4.74
N ALA A 43 -1.37 -7.94 -5.03
CA ALA A 43 -1.62 -9.35 -4.78
C ALA A 43 -0.64 -10.26 -5.54
N ALA A 44 -0.38 -9.95 -6.81
CA ALA A 44 0.60 -10.67 -7.62
C ALA A 44 2.03 -10.52 -7.07
N ALA A 45 2.42 -9.33 -6.60
CA ALA A 45 3.72 -9.11 -5.96
C ALA A 45 3.90 -9.98 -4.71
N GLY A 46 2.87 -10.03 -3.86
CA GLY A 46 2.84 -10.91 -2.69
C GLY A 46 2.92 -12.40 -3.05
N CYS A 47 2.11 -12.86 -4.01
CA CYS A 47 2.14 -14.24 -4.48
C CYS A 47 3.48 -14.62 -5.14
N TYR A 48 4.10 -13.70 -5.87
CA TYR A 48 5.44 -13.92 -6.44
C TYR A 48 6.49 -14.05 -5.33
N ARG A 49 6.43 -13.21 -4.29
CA ARG A 49 7.37 -13.31 -3.16
C ARG A 49 7.30 -14.68 -2.48
N ALA A 50 6.09 -15.19 -2.26
CA ALA A 50 5.84 -16.47 -1.61
C ALA A 50 6.18 -17.70 -2.49
N THR A 51 5.86 -17.67 -3.78
CA THR A 51 5.92 -18.87 -4.64
C THR A 51 7.04 -18.86 -5.68
N LYS A 52 7.62 -17.69 -5.97
CA LYS A 52 8.55 -17.44 -7.08
C LYS A 52 8.04 -17.82 -8.47
N LYS A 53 6.73 -18.13 -8.63
CA LYS A 53 6.15 -18.54 -9.92
C LYS A 53 6.10 -17.35 -10.89
N ARG A 54 6.71 -17.50 -12.06
CA ARG A 54 6.80 -16.45 -13.11
C ARG A 54 5.45 -15.86 -13.54
N LYS A 55 4.36 -16.64 -13.45
CA LYS A 55 2.99 -16.15 -13.76
C LYS A 55 2.62 -14.90 -12.95
N TYR A 56 3.07 -14.82 -11.69
CA TYR A 56 2.78 -13.68 -10.81
C TYR A 56 3.63 -12.47 -11.14
N LEU A 57 4.90 -12.66 -11.48
CA LEU A 57 5.74 -11.56 -11.97
C LEU A 57 5.15 -10.95 -13.25
N ARG A 58 4.67 -11.78 -14.18
CA ARG A 58 3.98 -11.31 -15.39
C ARG A 58 2.69 -10.56 -15.09
N LYS A 59 1.89 -11.03 -14.12
CA LYS A 59 0.64 -10.36 -13.68
C LYS A 59 0.95 -8.99 -13.05
N LEU A 60 1.98 -8.91 -12.21
CA LEU A 60 2.45 -7.65 -11.64
C LEU A 60 2.92 -6.66 -12.71
N ARG A 61 3.79 -7.07 -13.65
CA ARG A 61 4.28 -6.19 -14.72
C ARG A 61 3.15 -5.67 -15.62
N ARG A 62 2.20 -6.52 -15.98
CA ARG A 62 1.02 -6.10 -16.76
C ARG A 62 0.19 -5.04 -16.02
N ALA A 63 0.00 -5.22 -14.71
CA ALA A 63 -0.73 -4.24 -13.90
C ALA A 63 0.01 -2.90 -13.82
N ASP A 64 1.34 -2.94 -13.64
CA ASP A 64 2.25 -1.79 -13.63
C ASP A 64 2.20 -1.02 -14.97
N GLU A 65 2.48 -1.69 -16.08
CA GLU A 65 2.46 -1.10 -17.43
C GLU A 65 1.09 -0.47 -17.79
N THR A 66 0.00 -1.15 -17.44
CA THR A 66 -1.35 -0.65 -17.69
C THR A 66 -1.63 0.59 -16.86
N LEU A 67 -1.29 0.56 -15.57
CA LEU A 67 -1.55 1.67 -14.66
C LEU A 67 -0.68 2.89 -14.98
N GLU A 68 0.57 2.67 -15.38
CA GLU A 68 1.48 3.73 -15.84
C GLU A 68 0.94 4.42 -17.08
N LYS A 69 0.46 3.65 -18.07
CA LYS A 69 -0.19 4.21 -19.26
C LYS A 69 -1.42 5.05 -18.89
N LEU A 70 -2.29 4.53 -18.03
CA LEU A 70 -3.47 5.28 -17.57
C LEU A 70 -3.10 6.58 -16.83
N ALA A 71 -2.05 6.54 -16.00
CA ALA A 71 -1.56 7.71 -15.28
C ALA A 71 -1.00 8.79 -16.21
N ARG A 72 -0.31 8.40 -17.29
CA ARG A 72 0.15 9.32 -18.35
C ARG A 72 -1.02 9.95 -19.10
N ASP A 73 -2.01 9.13 -19.49
CA ASP A 73 -3.09 9.56 -20.37
C ASP A 73 -4.15 10.43 -19.67
N LYS A 74 -4.43 10.20 -18.37
CA LYS A 74 -5.57 10.81 -17.66
C LYS A 74 -5.21 11.62 -16.40
N GLY A 75 -3.92 11.86 -16.15
CA GLY A 75 -3.45 12.84 -15.18
C GLY A 75 -3.18 12.34 -13.74
N ALA A 76 -2.73 13.26 -12.89
CA ALA A 76 -2.03 13.04 -11.62
C ALA A 76 -2.80 12.24 -10.54
N ASN A 77 -4.11 12.09 -10.64
CA ASN A 77 -4.97 11.53 -9.59
C ASN A 77 -4.71 10.04 -9.28
N CYS A 78 -4.03 9.30 -10.16
CA CYS A 78 -3.64 7.91 -9.91
C CYS A 78 -2.11 7.69 -9.92
N LEU A 79 -1.32 8.77 -10.03
CA LEU A 79 0.12 8.69 -10.22
C LEU A 79 0.82 8.02 -9.02
N HIS A 80 0.33 8.26 -7.80
CA HIS A 80 0.84 7.60 -6.60
C HIS A 80 0.69 6.08 -6.64
N ARG A 81 -0.41 5.58 -7.22
CA ARG A 81 -0.66 4.13 -7.37
C ARG A 81 0.26 3.52 -8.41
N SER A 82 0.55 4.25 -9.49
CA SER A 82 1.54 3.84 -10.49
C SER A 82 2.94 3.72 -9.86
N PHE A 83 3.40 4.74 -9.13
CA PHE A 83 4.69 4.68 -8.46
C PHE A 83 4.79 3.55 -7.44
N LEU A 84 3.69 3.24 -6.74
CA LEU A 84 3.66 2.13 -5.80
C LEU A 84 3.82 0.76 -6.49
N LEU A 85 3.15 0.53 -7.64
CA LEU A 85 3.36 -0.71 -8.40
C LEU A 85 4.78 -0.80 -8.96
N GLU A 86 5.34 0.32 -9.44
CA GLU A 86 6.70 0.36 -9.94
C GLU A 86 7.71 0.02 -8.82
N ALA A 87 7.48 0.55 -7.61
CA ALA A 87 8.29 0.23 -6.43
C ALA A 87 8.27 -1.28 -6.12
N GLU A 88 7.08 -1.89 -6.16
CA GLU A 88 6.90 -3.33 -5.95
C GLU A 88 7.59 -4.18 -7.03
N VAL A 89 7.49 -3.79 -8.30
CA VAL A 89 8.23 -4.41 -9.42
C VAL A 89 9.73 -4.38 -9.12
N LYS A 90 10.27 -3.19 -8.82
CA LYS A 90 11.70 -3.01 -8.52
C LYS A 90 12.14 -3.84 -7.31
N ALA A 91 11.32 -3.88 -6.26
CA ALA A 91 11.58 -4.67 -5.06
C ALA A 91 11.62 -6.17 -5.35
N VAL A 92 10.68 -6.71 -6.13
CA VAL A 92 10.68 -8.15 -6.46
C VAL A 92 11.78 -8.54 -7.45
N THR A 93 12.22 -7.61 -8.30
CA THR A 93 13.34 -7.82 -9.23
C THR A 93 14.70 -7.49 -8.62
N LYS A 94 14.75 -7.13 -7.33
CA LYS A 94 15.98 -6.78 -6.60
C LYS A 94 16.77 -5.65 -7.27
N ALA A 95 16.09 -4.59 -7.70
CA ALA A 95 16.75 -3.38 -8.16
C ALA A 95 17.57 -2.74 -7.02
N HIS A 96 18.40 -1.75 -7.35
CA HIS A 96 19.20 -1.04 -6.34
C HIS A 96 18.29 -0.39 -5.28
N PRO A 97 18.61 -0.48 -3.97
CA PRO A 97 17.77 0.03 -2.88
C PRO A 97 17.33 1.48 -3.05
N SER A 98 18.20 2.37 -3.55
CA SER A 98 17.85 3.76 -3.83
C SER A 98 16.69 3.89 -4.84
N LYS A 99 16.74 3.16 -5.96
CA LYS A 99 15.68 3.19 -6.98
C LYS A 99 14.34 2.68 -6.45
N ILE A 100 14.37 1.78 -5.46
CA ILE A 100 13.16 1.26 -4.81
C ILE A 100 12.61 2.33 -3.86
N ARG A 101 13.49 2.93 -3.06
CA ARG A 101 13.18 4.02 -2.13
C ARG A 101 12.50 5.17 -2.85
N ASP A 102 13.11 5.68 -3.91
CA ASP A 102 12.64 6.86 -4.64
C ASP A 102 11.20 6.66 -5.14
N ARG A 103 10.84 5.43 -5.55
CA ARG A 103 9.47 5.12 -5.98
C ARG A 103 8.46 5.04 -4.84
N TYR A 104 8.83 4.44 -3.71
CA TYR A 104 7.96 4.47 -2.53
C TYR A 104 7.76 5.89 -2.00
N GLU A 105 8.83 6.68 -1.90
CA GLU A 105 8.76 8.07 -1.43
C GLU A 105 7.90 8.93 -2.35
N LEU A 106 8.02 8.77 -3.68
CA LEU A 106 7.12 9.44 -4.64
C LEU A 106 5.67 8.98 -4.47
N ALA A 107 5.41 7.69 -4.28
CA ALA A 107 4.07 7.19 -4.05
C ALA A 107 3.44 7.80 -2.78
N ILE A 108 4.17 7.80 -1.66
CA ILE A 108 3.73 8.37 -0.38
C ILE A 108 3.48 9.87 -0.51
N LEU A 109 4.43 10.61 -1.10
CA LEU A 109 4.34 12.06 -1.25
C LEU A 109 3.12 12.48 -2.07
N ILE A 110 2.91 11.85 -3.23
CA ILE A 110 1.78 12.19 -4.11
C ILE A 110 0.45 11.75 -3.49
N ALA A 111 0.39 10.58 -2.83
CA ALA A 111 -0.81 10.13 -2.14
C ALA A 111 -1.22 11.12 -1.03
N LYS A 112 -0.26 11.62 -0.25
CA LYS A 112 -0.50 12.64 0.77
C LYS A 112 -1.00 13.96 0.19
N LYS A 113 -0.35 14.45 -0.86
CA LYS A 113 -0.76 15.69 -1.56
C LYS A 113 -2.20 15.60 -2.08
N ASN A 114 -2.60 14.42 -2.54
CA ASN A 114 -3.95 14.16 -3.03
C ASN A 114 -4.96 13.79 -1.93
N GLY A 115 -4.59 13.86 -0.65
CA GLY A 115 -5.47 13.48 0.47
C GLY A 115 -5.80 11.97 0.55
N CYS A 116 -5.12 11.13 -0.24
CA CYS A 116 -5.33 9.69 -0.29
C CYS A 116 -4.58 8.99 0.86
N LEU A 117 -4.98 9.28 2.10
CA LEU A 117 -4.28 8.82 3.31
C LEU A 117 -4.16 7.29 3.40
N HIS A 118 -5.17 6.55 2.96
CA HIS A 118 -5.15 5.08 2.92
C HIS A 118 -4.10 4.51 1.95
N ASP A 119 -3.87 5.20 0.82
CA ASP A 119 -2.84 4.81 -0.14
C ASP A 119 -1.45 5.20 0.36
N ALA A 120 -1.33 6.37 1.02
CA ALA A 120 -0.08 6.78 1.68
C ALA A 120 0.31 5.78 2.78
N ALA A 121 -0.65 5.38 3.62
CA ALA A 121 -0.44 4.40 4.68
C ALA A 121 0.03 3.05 4.14
N LEU A 122 -0.64 2.55 3.08
CA LEU A 122 -0.28 1.30 2.43
C LEU A 122 1.10 1.37 1.77
N ALA A 123 1.43 2.49 1.11
CA ALA A 123 2.73 2.69 0.49
C ALA A 123 3.85 2.71 1.55
N SER A 124 3.66 3.42 2.67
CA SER A 124 4.60 3.43 3.79
C SER A 124 4.76 2.03 4.40
N GLU A 125 3.67 1.29 4.62
CA GLU A 125 3.75 -0.08 5.16
C GLU A 125 4.52 -1.02 4.22
N LEU A 126 4.20 -0.98 2.93
CA LEU A 126 4.87 -1.81 1.92
C LEU A 126 6.36 -1.45 1.76
N ALA A 127 6.72 -0.16 1.88
CA ALA A 127 8.10 0.29 1.89
C ALA A 127 8.86 -0.32 3.07
N GLY A 128 8.32 -0.21 4.29
CA GLY A 128 8.90 -0.82 5.49
C GLY A 128 9.10 -2.33 5.33
N GLU A 129 8.09 -3.05 4.84
CA GLU A 129 8.17 -4.48 4.55
C GLU A 129 9.21 -4.82 3.47
N ALA A 130 9.36 -3.98 2.43
CA ALA A 130 10.34 -4.19 1.38
C ALA A 130 11.77 -4.04 1.90
N PHE A 131 12.08 -2.98 2.64
CA PHE A 131 13.41 -2.75 3.20
C PHE A 131 13.75 -3.75 4.31
N LEU A 132 12.76 -4.23 5.06
CA LEU A 132 12.94 -5.31 6.03
C LEU A 132 13.43 -6.59 5.36
N ARG A 133 12.78 -7.00 4.26
CA ARG A 133 13.21 -8.17 3.48
C ARG A 133 14.60 -8.02 2.85
N MET A 134 15.08 -6.79 2.68
CA MET A 134 16.42 -6.49 2.17
C MET A 134 17.48 -6.37 3.28
N GLY A 135 17.10 -6.51 4.56
CA GLY A 135 18.00 -6.35 5.70
C GLY A 135 18.42 -4.89 5.97
N LYS A 136 17.75 -3.91 5.37
CA LYS A 136 18.08 -2.47 5.47
C LYS A 136 17.32 -1.81 6.61
N LYS A 137 17.69 -2.12 7.86
CA LYS A 137 16.93 -1.75 9.07
C LYS A 137 16.86 -0.26 9.38
N GLU A 138 17.87 0.51 8.98
CA GLU A 138 18.03 1.93 9.35
C GLU A 138 16.84 2.82 8.93
N MET A 139 16.14 2.47 7.85
CA MET A 139 15.04 3.29 7.30
C MET A 139 13.64 2.76 7.61
N ILE A 140 13.53 1.61 8.29
CA ILE A 140 12.26 0.87 8.40
C ILE A 140 11.32 1.48 9.45
N ARG A 141 11.89 2.00 10.53
CA ARG A 141 11.12 2.60 11.64
C ARG A 141 10.25 3.75 11.14
N ASP A 142 10.83 4.65 10.34
CA ASP A 142 10.10 5.81 9.82
C ASP A 142 8.92 5.39 8.94
N TYR A 143 9.11 4.40 8.07
CA TYR A 143 8.04 3.88 7.23
C TYR A 143 6.89 3.25 8.03
N PHE A 144 7.17 2.44 9.05
CA PHE A 144 6.09 1.86 9.87
C PHE A 144 5.40 2.92 10.74
N MET A 145 6.14 3.91 11.26
CA MET A 145 5.55 5.02 12.00
C MET A 145 4.66 5.90 11.11
N GLU A 146 5.07 6.16 9.87
CA GLU A 146 4.24 6.84 8.88
C GLU A 146 2.98 6.04 8.54
N ALA A 147 3.11 4.72 8.33
CA ALA A 147 1.97 3.86 8.07
C ALA A 147 0.95 3.93 9.21
N VAL A 148 1.39 3.80 10.47
CA VAL A 148 0.54 3.94 11.65
C VAL A 148 -0.13 5.32 11.68
N LYS A 149 0.65 6.40 11.51
CA LYS A 149 0.12 7.77 11.50
C LYS A 149 -0.98 7.95 10.45
N TYR A 150 -0.76 7.51 9.21
CA TYR A 150 -1.73 7.67 8.13
C TYR A 150 -2.95 6.74 8.28
N TYR A 151 -2.78 5.50 8.78
CA TYR A 151 -3.92 4.63 9.08
C TYR A 151 -4.77 5.19 10.23
N THR A 152 -4.16 5.71 11.29
CA THR A 152 -4.87 6.39 12.39
C THR A 152 -5.63 7.60 11.86
N ALA A 153 -4.98 8.46 11.05
CA ALA A 153 -5.63 9.65 10.49
C ALA A 153 -6.76 9.32 9.51
N TRP A 154 -6.67 8.20 8.79
CA TRP A 154 -7.74 7.69 7.94
C TRP A 154 -8.86 6.99 8.73
N GLY A 155 -8.62 6.62 9.99
CA GLY A 155 -9.60 5.97 10.88
C GLY A 155 -9.57 4.43 10.87
N CYS A 156 -8.53 3.80 10.33
CA CYS A 156 -8.45 2.33 10.26
C CYS A 156 -7.59 1.75 11.39
N MET A 157 -8.19 1.67 12.59
CA MET A 157 -7.50 1.15 13.78
C MET A 157 -7.11 -0.34 13.66
N ALA A 158 -7.92 -1.15 12.97
CA ALA A 158 -7.60 -2.56 12.73
C ALA A 158 -6.24 -2.75 12.01
N LYS A 159 -5.87 -1.82 11.11
CA LYS A 159 -4.55 -1.85 10.46
C LYS A 159 -3.43 -1.34 11.36
N VAL A 160 -3.70 -0.37 12.22
CA VAL A 160 -2.75 0.09 13.24
C VAL A 160 -2.39 -1.07 14.16
N ASP A 161 -3.39 -1.82 14.65
CA ASP A 161 -3.18 -2.93 15.56
C ASP A 161 -2.46 -4.10 14.89
N ASP A 162 -2.79 -4.41 13.64
CA ASP A 162 -2.08 -5.42 12.83
C ASP A 162 -0.58 -5.07 12.65
N ILE A 163 -0.25 -3.80 12.39
CA ILE A 163 1.15 -3.35 12.28
C ILE A 163 1.85 -3.47 13.64
N LYS A 164 1.22 -3.03 14.73
CA LYS A 164 1.78 -3.14 16.09
C LYS A 164 2.10 -4.59 16.44
N GLN A 165 1.18 -5.51 16.17
CA GLN A 165 1.39 -6.94 16.46
C GLN A 165 2.57 -7.53 15.67
N ARG A 166 2.71 -7.17 14.39
CA ARG A 166 3.73 -7.78 13.50
C ARG A 166 5.09 -7.09 13.53
N ARG A 167 5.14 -5.81 13.93
CA ARG A 167 6.30 -4.92 13.74
C ARG A 167 6.62 -4.07 14.98
N MET A 168 6.17 -4.47 16.18
CA MET A 168 6.39 -3.72 17.42
C MET A 168 7.85 -3.31 17.61
N GLU A 169 8.80 -4.21 17.31
CA GLU A 169 10.25 -3.97 17.43
C GLU A 169 10.78 -2.81 16.57
N PHE A 170 10.05 -2.41 15.53
CA PHE A 170 10.41 -1.31 14.63
C PHE A 170 9.59 -0.04 14.89
N LEU A 171 8.74 -0.03 15.91
CA LEU A 171 7.93 1.15 16.23
C LEU A 171 8.57 1.96 17.37
N ASP A 172 8.26 3.25 17.36
CA ASP A 172 8.66 4.19 18.41
C ASP A 172 7.53 4.26 19.44
N HIS A 173 7.76 3.66 20.61
CA HIS A 173 6.74 3.49 21.66
C HIS A 173 6.17 4.82 22.15
N GLU A 174 7.03 5.83 22.32
CA GLU A 174 6.62 7.15 22.81
C GLU A 174 5.69 7.83 21.81
N LYS A 175 6.09 7.85 20.52
CA LYS A 175 5.26 8.43 19.46
C LYS A 175 3.93 7.67 19.26
N LEU A 176 3.91 6.36 19.49
CA LEU A 176 2.69 5.57 19.41
C LEU A 176 1.67 6.00 20.48
N LEU A 177 2.11 6.23 21.72
CA LEU A 177 1.25 6.69 22.82
C LEU A 177 0.63 8.05 22.47
N THR A 178 1.45 9.01 22.03
CA THR A 178 0.97 10.34 21.63
C THR A 178 -0.06 10.27 20.50
N LEU A 179 0.15 9.42 19.49
CA LEU A 179 -0.81 9.24 18.39
C LEU A 179 -2.16 8.68 18.86
N GLN A 180 -2.15 7.80 19.87
CA GLN A 180 -3.37 7.22 20.43
C GLN A 180 -4.16 8.26 21.24
N GLU A 181 -3.48 9.06 22.05
CA GLU A 181 -4.10 10.15 22.82
C GLU A 181 -4.75 11.18 21.90
N MET A 182 -4.05 11.59 20.84
CA MET A 182 -4.58 12.52 19.84
C MET A 182 -5.80 11.95 19.10
N ALA A 183 -5.79 10.66 18.78
CA ALA A 183 -6.91 9.99 18.12
C ALA A 183 -8.13 9.90 19.05
N ALA A 184 -7.93 9.52 20.32
CA ALA A 184 -8.99 9.45 21.32
C ALA A 184 -9.62 10.82 21.59
N SER A 185 -8.80 11.87 21.71
CA SER A 185 -9.28 13.25 21.91
C SER A 185 -10.14 13.75 20.75
N LYS A 186 -9.74 13.47 19.49
CA LYS A 186 -10.57 13.79 18.31
C LYS A 186 -11.90 13.04 18.30
N MET A 187 -11.92 11.79 18.77
CA MET A 187 -13.12 10.97 18.83
C MET A 187 -14.12 11.51 19.86
N GLN A 188 -13.63 12.00 21.01
CA GLN A 188 -14.45 12.63 22.06
C GLN A 188 -15.01 14.01 21.65
N MET A 189 -14.26 14.83 20.91
CA MET A 189 -14.76 16.12 20.42
C MET A 189 -15.82 15.98 19.30
N GLY A 190 -15.78 14.89 18.52
CA GLY A 190 -16.79 14.61 17.49
C GLY A 190 -18.16 14.18 18.03
N THR A 191 -18.23 13.71 19.28
CA THR A 191 -19.48 13.25 19.92
C THR A 191 -20.27 14.35 20.63
N VAL A 192 -19.72 15.56 20.79
CA VAL A 192 -20.39 16.68 21.49
C VAL A 192 -21.15 17.60 20.51
N GLY A 193 -21.17 17.27 19.22
CA GLY A 193 -21.77 18.08 18.14
C GLY A 193 -23.01 17.50 17.46
N LEU A 194 -23.76 16.62 18.12
CA LEU A 194 -25.07 16.11 17.66
C LEU A 194 -26.15 16.38 18.69
#